data_AF-A0A7G9FHU8-F1
#
_entry.id   AF-A0A7G9FHU8-F1
#
_cell.length_a   1.000
_cell.length_b   1.000
_cell.length_c   1.000
_cell.angle_alpha   90.00
_cell.angle_beta   90.00
_cell.angle_gamma   90.00
#
_symmetry.space_group_name_H-M   'P 1'
#
loop_
_entity.id
_entity.type
_entity.pdbx_description
1 polymer ?
#
loop_
_entity_poly.entity_id
_entity_poly.type
_entity_poly.pdbx_seq_one_letter_code
_entity_poly.pdbx_strand_id
1 'polypeptide(L)' 'MDAKLTLSMDSSVISSMKGYASENNSSISQIVESFFRNLLSSQSKNKKISPLVQELSGIIPVEKTDKSDYINYLESKYE' A
#
# COMPACT_ATOMS: atom_id res chain seq x y z
N MET A 1 25.50 -4.88 -9.98
CA MET A 1 26.51 -3.82 -10.11
C MET A 1 26.08 -2.74 -9.15
N ASP A 2 26.91 -2.41 -8.17
CA ASP A 2 26.51 -1.52 -7.09
C ASP A 2 26.91 -0.08 -7.42
N ALA A 3 25.95 0.84 -7.34
CA ALA A 3 26.15 2.26 -7.60
C ALA A 3 25.75 3.07 -6.36
N LYS A 4 26.48 4.14 -6.08
CA LYS A 4 26.19 5.05 -4.96
C LYS A 4 25.39 6.24 -5.45
N LEU A 5 24.29 6.54 -4.76
CA LEU A 5 23.46 7.72 -5.00
C LEU A 5 23.52 8.62 -3.76
N THR A 6 23.92 9.88 -3.96
CA THR A 6 23.91 10.91 -2.90
C THR A 6 22.75 11.86 -3.15
N LEU A 7 21.86 12.00 -2.17
CA LEU A 7 20.67 12.86 -2.24
C LEU A 7 20.81 14.01 -1.24
N SER A 8 20.47 15.23 -1.68
CA SER A 8 20.28 16.37 -0.78
C SER A 8 18.80 16.50 -0.46
N MET A 9 18.47 16.62 0.82
CA MET A 9 17.10 16.60 1.34
C MET A 9 17.07 17.31 2.69
N ASP A 10 15.86 17.70 3.09
CA ASP A 10 15.64 18.39 4.36
C ASP A 10 16.11 17.55 5.56
N SER A 11 16.78 18.20 6.52
CA SER A 11 17.35 17.54 7.70
C SER A 11 16.28 16.93 8.62
N SER A 12 15.09 17.52 8.67
CA SER A 12 13.94 16.98 9.40
C SER A 12 13.49 15.64 8.80
N VAL A 13 13.45 15.56 7.47
CA VAL A 13 13.09 14.34 6.74
C VAL A 13 14.12 13.24 6.96
N ILE A 14 15.42 13.57 6.90
CA ILE A 14 16.50 12.62 7.22
C ILE A 14 16.33 12.07 8.64
N SER A 15 15.97 12.92 9.60
CA SER A 15 15.78 12.53 11.00
C SER A 15 14.59 11.57 11.16
N SER A 16 13.46 11.86 10.52
CA SER A 16 12.30 10.97 10.52
C SER A 16 12.63 9.62 9.87
N MET A 17 13.37 9.60 8.75
CA MET A 17 13.81 8.35 8.12
C MET A 17 14.73 7.52 9.01
N LYS A 18 15.64 8.15 9.77
CA LYS A 18 16.48 7.44 10.74
C LYS A 18 15.65 6.78 11.83
N GLY A 19 14.67 7.50 12.38
CA GLY A 19 13.75 6.95 13.39
C GLY A 19 13.01 5.72 12.87
N TYR A 20 12.38 5.87 11.71
CA TYR A 20 11.66 4.76 11.06
C TYR A 20 12.57 3.56 10.76
N ALA A 21 13.78 3.80 10.27
CA ALA A 21 14.74 2.75 9.95
C ALA A 21 15.15 1.96 11.21
N SER A 22 15.40 2.65 12.33
CA SER A 22 15.71 2.01 13.61
C SER A 22 14.54 1.20 14.15
N GLU A 23 13.32 1.72 14.11
CA GLU A 23 12.12 1.02 14.57
C GLU A 23 11.83 -0.25 13.76
N ASN A 24 12.09 -0.21 12.45
CA ASN A 24 11.82 -1.32 11.52
C ASN A 24 13.04 -2.21 11.28
N ASN A 25 14.10 -2.06 12.09
CA ASN A 25 15.35 -2.83 12.02
C ASN A 25 15.94 -2.87 10.59
N SER A 26 15.90 -1.73 9.89
CA SER A 26 16.26 -1.55 8.49
C SER A 26 17.25 -0.41 8.31
N SER A 27 17.78 -0.24 7.09
CA SER A 27 18.65 0.89 6.72
C SER A 27 17.93 1.87 5.79
N ILE A 28 18.33 3.15 5.84
CA ILE A 28 17.81 4.16 4.92
C ILE A 28 18.04 3.76 3.45
N SER A 29 19.21 3.19 3.14
CA SER A 29 19.51 2.67 1.80
C SER A 29 18.51 1.60 1.36
N GLN A 30 18.17 0.65 2.23
CA GLN A 30 17.19 -0.41 1.91
C GLN A 30 15.78 0.16 1.72
N ILE A 31 15.38 1.12 2.55
CA ILE A 31 14.07 1.78 2.45
C ILE A 31 13.96 2.50 1.10
N VAL A 32 14.97 3.31 0.76
CA VAL A 32 14.99 4.10 -0.48
C VAL A 32 15.07 3.19 -1.71
N GLU A 33 15.90 2.15 -1.67
CA GLU A 33 15.99 1.17 -2.75
C GLU A 33 14.66 0.45 -2.96
N SER A 34 14.03 -0.03 -1.88
CA SER A 34 12.73 -0.68 -1.93
C SER A 34 11.66 0.25 -2.49
N PHE A 35 11.65 1.52 -2.06
CA PHE A 35 10.74 2.53 -2.58
C PHE A 35 10.88 2.69 -4.10
N PHE A 36 12.09 2.92 -4.61
CA PHE A 36 12.30 3.07 -6.05
C PHE A 36 12.01 1.79 -6.83
N ARG A 37 12.34 0.61 -6.29
CA ARG A 37 11.98 -0.68 -6.91
C ARG A 37 10.47 -0.85 -7.03
N ASN A 38 9.72 -0.52 -5.99
CA ASN A 38 8.25 -0.59 -6.02
C ASN A 38 7.66 0.45 -6.97
N LEU A 39 8.14 1.69 -6.91
CA LEU A 39 7.68 2.79 -7.77
C LEU A 39 7.89 2.48 -9.27
N LEU A 40 9.07 1.96 -9.62
CA LEU A 40 9.42 1.66 -11.01
C LEU A 40 8.84 0.32 -11.49
N SER A 41 8.63 -0.66 -10.60
CA SER A 41 8.00 -1.93 -10.97
C SER A 41 6.51 -1.79 -11.28
N SER A 42 5.81 -0.83 -10.67
CA SER A 42 4.41 -0.52 -10.94
C SER A 42 4.13 -0.04 -12.37
N GLN A 43 5.15 0.44 -13.09
CA GLN A 43 5.02 0.84 -14.50
C GLN A 43 4.94 -0.37 -15.45
N SER A 44 5.33 -1.57 -15.00
CA SER A 44 5.57 -2.74 -15.86
C SER A 44 4.57 -3.89 -15.73
N LYS A 45 3.61 -3.81 -14.80
CA LYS A 45 2.65 -4.88 -14.57
C LYS A 45 1.25 -4.33 -14.56
N ASN A 46 0.44 -4.76 -15.54
CA ASN A 46 -1.01 -4.87 -15.44
C ASN A 46 -1.37 -5.11 -13.96
N LYS A 47 -2.12 -4.17 -13.36
CA LYS A 47 -2.49 -4.16 -11.93
C LYS A 47 -2.90 -5.57 -11.49
N LYS A 48 -1.94 -6.33 -10.93
CA LYS A 48 -2.25 -7.57 -10.24
C LYS A 48 -2.78 -7.14 -8.90
N ILE A 49 -4.07 -7.34 -8.72
CA ILE A 49 -4.75 -7.22 -7.43
C ILE A 49 -3.91 -7.98 -6.40
N SER A 50 -3.66 -7.38 -5.24
CA SER A 50 -2.92 -8.02 -4.14
C SER A 50 -3.54 -9.39 -3.83
N PRO A 51 -2.76 -10.45 -3.51
CA PRO A 51 -3.30 -11.76 -3.15
C PRO A 51 -4.41 -11.68 -2.11
N LEU A 52 -4.23 -10.84 -1.09
CA LEU A 52 -5.22 -10.59 -0.06
C LEU A 52 -6.51 -9.98 -0.62
N VAL A 53 -6.39 -9.02 -1.54
CA VAL A 53 -7.56 -8.38 -2.17
C VAL A 53 -8.25 -9.35 -3.13
N GLN A 54 -7.50 -10.23 -3.79
CA GLN A 54 -8.06 -11.30 -4.63
C GLN A 54 -8.87 -12.28 -3.78
N GLU A 55 -8.33 -12.73 -2.65
CA GLU A 55 -9.05 -13.57 -1.69
C GLU A 55 -10.31 -12.88 -1.18
N LEU A 56 -10.23 -11.62 -0.75
CA LEU A 56 -11.39 -10.85 -0.29
C LEU A 56 -12.44 -10.62 -1.39
N SER A 57 -12.01 -10.40 -2.63
CA SER A 57 -12.91 -10.15 -3.76
C SER A 57 -13.68 -11.38 -4.24
N GLY A 58 -13.14 -12.59 -4.01
CA GLY A 58 -13.79 -13.85 -4.37
C GLY A 58 -14.82 -14.35 -3.35
N ILE A 59 -14.88 -13.73 -2.17
CA ILE A 59 -15.78 -14.13 -1.08
C ILE A 59 -17.17 -13.51 -1.24
N ILE A 60 -17.27 -12.35 -1.91
CA ILE A 60 -18.56 -11.70 -2.16
C ILE A 60 -19.07 -12.16 -3.52
N PRO A 61 -20.11 -13.01 -3.59
CA PRO A 61 -20.72 -13.37 -4.86
C PRO A 61 -21.23 -12.10 -5.55
N VAL A 62 -20.79 -11.90 -6.80
CA VAL A 62 -21.19 -10.77 -7.66
C VAL A 62 -22.70 -10.77 -7.93
N GLU A 63 -23.35 -11.91 -7.70
CA GLU A 63 -24.77 -12.08 -7.82
C GLU A 63 -25.48 -11.58 -6.56
N LYS A 64 -26.01 -10.35 -6.68
CA LYS A 64 -27.01 -9.72 -5.81
C LYS A 64 -26.47 -9.08 -4.53
N THR A 65 -25.94 -7.88 -4.69
CA THR A 65 -26.29 -6.82 -3.74
C THR A 65 -27.35 -5.96 -4.43
N ASP A 66 -28.61 -6.34 -4.30
CA ASP A 66 -29.70 -5.47 -4.73
C ASP A 66 -29.58 -4.21 -3.86
N LYS A 67 -29.40 -3.05 -4.49
CA LYS A 67 -29.07 -1.80 -3.78
C LYS A 67 -30.13 -1.46 -2.73
N SER A 68 -31.36 -1.95 -2.95
CA SER A 68 -32.49 -1.94 -2.03
C SER A 68 -32.22 -2.67 -0.71
N ASP A 69 -31.58 -3.85 -0.73
CA ASP A 69 -31.31 -4.62 0.50
C ASP A 69 -30.33 -3.90 1.42
N TYR A 70 -29.34 -3.23 0.83
CA TYR A 70 -28.39 -2.41 1.59
C TYR A 70 -29.06 -1.16 2.18
N ILE A 71 -29.97 -0.52 1.44
CA ILE A 71 -30.74 0.63 1.93
C ILE A 71 -31.65 0.21 3.09
N ASN A 72 -32.40 -0.87 2.94
CA ASN A 72 -33.29 -1.41 3.98
C ASN A 72 -32.52 -1.78 5.27
N TYR A 73 -31.31 -2.35 5.13
CA TYR A 73 -30.43 -2.62 6.27
C TYR A 73 -30.00 -1.34 7.00
N LEU A 74 -29.64 -0.29 6.26
CA LEU A 74 -29.23 0.98 6.85
C LEU A 74 -30.40 1.67 7.57
N GLU A 75 -31.59 1.67 6.97
CA GLU A 75 -32.81 2.20 7.61
C GLU A 75 -33.08 1.47 8.93
N SER A 76 -33.08 0.13 8.92
CA SER A 76 -33.32 -0.68 10.13
C SER A 76 -32.24 -0.53 11.22
N LYS A 77 -31.03 -0.11 10.86
CA LYS A 77 -29.90 0.02 11.80
C LYS A 77 -29.86 1.36 12.51
N TYR A 78 -30.37 2.40 11.86
CA TYR A 78 -30.33 3.78 12.34
C TYR A 78 -31.71 4.31 12.76
N GLU A 79 -32.77 3.51 12.62
CA GLU A 79 -33.98 3.59 13.46
C GLU A 79 -33.74 3.02 14.87
#